data_AF-A0A151Z0L4-F1
#
_entry.id   AF-A0A151Z0L4-F1
#
_cell.length_a   1.000
_cell.length_b   1.000
_cell.length_c   1.000
_cell.angle_alpha   90.00
_cell.angle_beta   90.00
_cell.angle_gamma   90.00
#
_symmetry.space_group_name_H-M   'P 1'
#
loop_
_entity.id
_entity.type
_entity.pdbx_description
1 polymer ?
#
loop_
_entity_poly.entity_id
_entity_poly.type
_entity_poly.pdbx_seq_one_letter_code
_entity_poly.pdbx_strand_id
1 'polypeptide(L)'
;MYLLDVNAMIVQEKLRVVWSYNQNIHRKERIQALADYLIAQLKVLCHEMQEKKVLAVSDFPLATLTEERLERLLDTHGTFELVFDLSPFCSA
;
A
#
# COMPACT_ATOMS: atom_id res chain seq x y z
N MET A 1 -2.10 -1.60 -26.52
CA MET A 1 -3.09 -2.52 -25.93
C MET A 1 -2.37 -3.30 -24.84
N TYR A 2 -2.70 -3.05 -23.57
CA TYR A 2 -1.96 -3.62 -22.44
C TYR A 2 -2.25 -5.12 -22.30
N LEU A 3 -1.20 -5.92 -22.08
CA LEU A 3 -1.30 -7.38 -21.93
C LEU A 3 -2.09 -7.74 -20.65
N LEU A 4 -1.82 -6.97 -19.60
CA LEU A 4 -2.39 -7.03 -18.27
C LEU A 4 -2.28 -5.63 -17.65
N ASP A 5 -3.36 -5.17 -17.03
CA ASP A 5 -3.47 -3.92 -16.30
C ASP A 5 -4.15 -4.21 -14.95
N VAL A 6 -3.61 -3.61 -13.88
CA VAL A 6 -4.05 -3.84 -12.51
C VAL A 6 -4.21 -2.49 -11.83
N ASN A 7 -5.45 -2.18 -11.45
CA ASN A 7 -5.79 -0.91 -10.81
C ASN A 7 -6.36 -1.20 -9.42
N ALA A 8 -5.92 -0.44 -8.41
CA ALA A 8 -6.35 -0.61 -7.02
C ALA A 8 -6.93 0.70 -6.46
N MET A 9 -8.00 0.59 -5.68
CA MET A 9 -8.70 1.72 -5.08
C MET A 9 -9.38 1.30 -3.77
N ILE A 10 -9.61 2.25 -2.87
CA ILE A 10 -10.45 2.04 -1.67
C ILE A 10 -11.87 2.48 -2.01
N VAL A 11 -12.83 1.57 -1.87
CA VAL A 11 -14.26 1.84 -2.09
C VAL A 11 -15.02 1.26 -0.91
N GLN A 12 -15.78 2.11 -0.20
CA GLN A 12 -16.53 1.71 1.00
C GLN A 12 -15.64 0.96 2.01
N GLU A 13 -14.50 1.58 2.35
CA GLU A 13 -13.51 1.08 3.32
C GLU A 13 -12.88 -0.27 2.96
N LYS A 14 -13.06 -0.74 1.72
CA LYS A 14 -12.51 -2.01 1.25
C LYS A 14 -11.58 -1.78 0.07
N LEU A 15 -10.43 -2.45 0.09
CA LEU A 15 -9.54 -2.52 -1.06
C LEU A 15 -10.25 -3.27 -2.20
N ARG A 16 -10.38 -2.59 -3.33
CA ARG A 16 -10.87 -3.16 -4.58
C ARG A 16 -9.75 -3.14 -5.61
N VAL A 17 -9.47 -4.30 -6.17
CA VAL A 17 -8.49 -4.47 -7.26
C VAL A 17 -9.22 -4.87 -8.52
N VAL A 18 -9.05 -4.10 -9.59
CA VAL A 18 -9.61 -4.33 -10.91
C VAL A 18 -8.52 -4.85 -11.83
N TRP A 19 -8.77 -6.00 -12.44
CA TRP A 19 -7.85 -6.69 -13.33
C TRP A 19 -8.39 -6.63 -14.76
N SER A 20 -7.70 -5.91 -15.62
CA SER A 20 -8.02 -5.81 -17.06
C SER A 20 -6.98 -6.59 -17.85
N TYR A 21 -7.39 -7.52 -18.69
CA TYR A 21 -6.44 -8.36 -19.43
C TYR A 21 -6.97 -8.78 -20.79
N ASN A 22 -6.04 -9.13 -21.69
CA ASN A 22 -6.39 -9.67 -23.00
C ASN A 22 -6.76 -11.16 -22.88
N GLN A 23 -8.03 -11.49 -23.10
CA GLN A 23 -8.56 -12.85 -23.01
C GLN A 23 -8.02 -13.81 -24.09
N ASN A 24 -7.51 -13.28 -25.20
CA ASN A 24 -6.88 -14.09 -26.25
C ASN A 24 -5.49 -14.60 -25.83
N ILE A 25 -4.91 -14.00 -24.77
CA ILE A 25 -3.55 -14.31 -24.29
C ILE A 25 -3.60 -14.98 -22.92
N HIS A 26 -4.43 -14.44 -22.02
CA HIS A 26 -4.54 -14.93 -20.65
C HIS A 26 -5.89 -15.60 -20.40
N ARG A 27 -5.81 -16.81 -19.84
CA ARG A 27 -6.99 -17.53 -19.34
C ARG A 27 -7.45 -16.92 -18.02
N LYS A 28 -8.77 -16.85 -17.84
CA LYS A 28 -9.39 -16.29 -16.63
C LYS A 28 -8.88 -16.97 -15.36
N GLU A 29 -8.69 -18.28 -15.39
CA GLU A 29 -8.25 -19.08 -14.25
C GLU A 29 -6.84 -18.66 -13.78
N ARG A 30 -5.95 -18.30 -14.72
CA ARG A 30 -4.60 -17.83 -14.39
C ARG A 30 -4.63 -16.44 -13.76
N ILE A 31 -5.48 -15.54 -14.26
CA ILE A 31 -5.65 -14.20 -13.69
C ILE A 31 -6.29 -14.28 -12.30
N GLN A 32 -7.27 -15.17 -12.11
CA GLN A 32 -7.89 -15.38 -10.81
C GLN A 32 -6.88 -15.91 -9.78
N ALA A 33 -6.06 -16.90 -10.14
CA ALA A 33 -5.01 -17.40 -9.25
C ALA A 33 -4.01 -16.31 -8.87
N LEU A 34 -3.68 -15.40 -9.79
CA LEU A 34 -2.80 -14.26 -9.52
C LEU A 34 -3.46 -13.23 -8.59
N ALA A 35 -4.75 -12.94 -8.79
CA ALA A 35 -5.51 -12.06 -7.92
C ALA A 35 -5.60 -12.62 -6.49
N ASP A 36 -5.87 -13.91 -6.35
CA ASP A 36 -5.96 -14.59 -5.05
C ASP A 36 -4.59 -14.58 -4.35
N TYR A 37 -3.51 -14.83 -5.09
CA TYR A 37 -2.14 -14.75 -4.58
C TYR A 37 -1.82 -13.33 -4.08
N LEU A 38 -2.15 -12.30 -4.87
CA LEU A 38 -1.93 -10.91 -4.48
C LEU A 38 -2.65 -10.57 -3.18
N ILE A 39 -3.92 -10.96 -3.03
CA ILE A 39 -4.68 -10.73 -1.79
C ILE A 39 -4.06 -11.48 -0.61
N ALA A 40 -3.59 -12.71 -0.80
CA ALA A 40 -2.90 -13.46 0.24
C ALA A 40 -1.62 -12.77 0.71
N GLN A 41 -0.79 -12.29 -0.23
CA GLN A 41 0.44 -11.56 0.11
C GLN A 41 0.15 -10.22 0.81
N LEU A 42 -0.87 -9.49 0.37
CA LEU A 42 -1.26 -8.23 1.04
C LEU A 42 -1.70 -8.48 2.49
N LYS A 43 -2.40 -9.57 2.77
CA LYS A 43 -2.78 -9.94 4.15
C LYS A 43 -1.55 -10.22 5.02
N VAL A 44 -0.54 -10.91 4.48
CA VAL A 44 0.72 -11.17 5.19
C VAL A 44 1.44 -9.85 5.48
N LEU A 45 1.60 -8.99 4.48
CA LEU A 45 2.24 -7.68 4.65
C LEU A 45 1.49 -6.79 5.65
N CYS A 46 0.16 -6.75 5.59
CA CYS A 46 -0.64 -6.02 6.58
C CYS A 46 -0.40 -6.54 8.01
N HIS A 47 -0.28 -7.85 8.18
CA HIS A 47 -0.01 -8.45 9.48
C HIS A 47 1.40 -8.11 9.99
N GLU A 48 2.43 -8.25 9.14
CA GLU A 48 3.80 -7.89 9.48
C GLU A 48 3.95 -6.40 9.84
N MET A 49 3.23 -5.51 9.15
CA MET A 49 3.25 -4.07 9.42
C MET A 49 2.50 -3.70 10.70
N GLN A 50 1.50 -4.49 11.11
CA GLN A 50 0.86 -4.32 12.43
C GLN A 50 1.84 -4.65 13.57
N GLU A 51 2.72 -5.62 13.36
CA GLU A 51 3.75 -6.00 14.34
C GLU A 51 4.96 -5.05 14.31
N LYS A 52 5.33 -4.53 13.12
CA LYS A 52 6.38 -3.52 12.92
C LYS A 52 5.83 -2.09 12.95
N LYS A 53 5.14 -1.72 14.01
CA LYS A 53 4.58 -0.36 14.18
C LYS A 53 5.64 0.73 14.47
N VAL A 54 6.87 0.56 13.99
CA VAL A 54 7.95 1.54 14.14
C VAL A 54 8.26 2.07 12.76
N LEU A 55 7.67 3.22 12.45
CA LEU A 55 8.09 4.01 11.29
C LEU A 55 9.56 4.42 11.49
N ALA A 56 10.38 4.31 10.46
CA ALA A 56 11.74 4.78 10.45
C ALA A 56 11.87 6.07 9.63
N VAL A 57 12.89 6.88 9.90
CA VAL A 57 13.18 8.10 9.13
C VAL A 57 13.37 7.77 7.64
N SER A 58 13.89 6.57 7.33
CA SER A 58 14.06 6.10 5.95
C SER A 58 12.75 5.93 5.18
N ASP A 59 11.61 5.79 5.85
CA ASP A 59 10.30 5.71 5.21
C ASP A 59 9.84 7.07 4.67
N PHE A 60 10.50 8.17 5.10
CA PHE A 60 10.19 9.54 4.72
C PHE A 60 11.41 10.28 4.14
N PRO A 61 12.01 9.80 3.03
CA PRO A 61 13.27 10.34 2.52
C PRO A 61 13.18 11.80 2.04
N LEU A 62 11.96 12.29 1.78
CA LEU A 62 11.69 13.67 1.37
C LEU A 62 11.36 14.61 2.53
N ALA A 63 11.03 14.06 3.71
CA ALA A 63 10.83 14.85 4.90
C ALA A 63 12.19 14.99 5.61
N THR A 64 12.62 16.23 5.92
CA THR A 64 13.83 16.47 6.71
C THR A 64 13.58 16.09 8.18
N LEU A 65 13.48 14.80 8.47
CA LEU A 65 13.16 14.25 9.78
C LEU A 65 14.40 13.65 10.44
N THR A 66 14.51 13.87 11.75
CA THR A 66 15.41 13.13 12.64
C THR A 66 14.59 12.08 13.41
N GLU A 67 15.25 11.05 13.95
CA GLU A 67 14.57 9.99 14.71
C GLU A 67 13.76 10.56 15.89
N GLU A 68 14.35 11.49 16.67
CA GLU A 68 13.63 12.17 17.77
C GLU A 68 12.41 12.96 17.30
N ARG A 69 12.46 13.55 16.11
CA ARG A 69 11.34 14.32 15.56
C ARG A 69 10.22 13.42 15.07
N LEU A 70 10.57 12.25 14.52
CA LEU A 70 9.61 11.21 14.13
C LEU A 70 8.93 10.62 15.36
N GLU A 71 9.67 10.34 16.44
CA GLU A 71 9.12 9.82 17.70
C GLU A 71 8.11 10.79 18.33
N ARG A 72 8.46 12.08 18.42
CA ARG A 72 7.51 13.11 18.90
C ARG A 72 6.26 13.23 18.05
N LEU A 73 6.37 13.07 16.73
CA LEU A 73 5.23 13.10 15.82
C LEU A 73 4.33 11.90 16.05
N LEU A 74 4.91 10.69 16.17
CA LEU A 74 4.19 9.46 16.46
C LEU A 74 3.40 9.54 17.76
N ASP A 75 3.98 10.14 18.81
CA ASP A 75 3.32 10.36 20.09
C ASP A 75 2.15 11.36 20.02
N THR A 76 2.23 12.35 19.13
CA THR A 76 1.25 13.45 19.06
C THR A 76 0.07 13.13 18.14
N HIS A 77 0.31 12.44 17.02
CA HIS A 77 -0.68 12.24 15.94
C HIS A 77 -0.99 10.77 15.62
N GLY A 78 -0.25 9.82 16.20
CA GLY A 78 -0.36 8.41 15.85
C GLY A 78 0.14 8.10 14.43
N THR A 79 0.33 6.81 14.15
CA THR A 79 1.06 6.33 12.96
C THR A 79 0.33 6.59 11.62
N PHE A 80 -1.01 6.56 11.59
CA PHE A 80 -1.77 6.57 10.33
C PHE A 80 -1.91 7.97 9.72
N GLU A 81 -2.07 9.01 10.55
CA GLU A 81 -2.26 10.39 10.09
C GLU A 81 -0.96 10.95 9.49
N LEU A 82 0.19 10.59 10.07
CA LEU A 82 1.52 10.97 9.59
C LEU A 82 1.90 10.39 8.22
N VAL A 83 1.44 9.18 7.91
CA VAL A 83 1.73 8.54 6.62
C VAL A 83 1.10 9.33 5.48
N PHE A 84 -0.09 9.92 5.66
CA PHE A 84 -0.71 10.73 4.62
C PHE A 84 0.00 12.07 4.43
N ASP A 85 0.33 12.77 5.52
CA ASP A 85 0.96 14.10 5.47
C ASP A 85 2.41 14.08 4.98
N LEU A 86 3.12 12.96 5.17
CA LEU A 86 4.54 12.83 4.85
C LEU A 86 4.83 11.89 3.67
N SER A 87 3.79 11.27 3.10
CA SER A 87 3.97 10.46 1.89
C SER A 87 4.13 11.36 0.65
N PRO A 88 5.09 11.07 -0.24
CA PRO A 88 5.25 11.79 -1.51
C PRO A 88 4.03 11.76 -2.43
N PHE A 89 3.10 10.84 -2.18
CA PHE A 89 1.94 10.60 -3.04
C PHE A 89 0.76 11.56 -2.78
N CYS A 90 0.79 12.32 -1.67
CA CYS A 90 -0.26 13.28 -1.35
C CYS A 90 0.33 14.67 -1.12
N SER A 91 0.95 15.25 -2.16
CA SER A 91 1.07 16.70 -2.24
C SER A 91 -0.24 17.27 -2.79
N ALA A 92 -1.06 17.85 -1.92
CA ALA A 92 -2.00 18.89 -2.33
C ALA A 92 -1.28 20.25 -2.31
#